data_AF-A0A2V2S347-F1
#
_entry.id   AF-A0A2V2S347-F1
#
_cell.length_a   1.000
_cell.length_b   1.000
_cell.length_c   1.000
_cell.angle_alpha   90.00
_cell.angle_beta   90.00
_cell.angle_gamma   90.00
#
_symmetry.space_group_name_H-M   'P 1'
#
loop_
_entity.id
_entity.type
_entity.pdbx_description
1 polymer ?
#
loop_
_entity_poly.entity_id
_entity_poly.type
_entity_poly.pdbx_seq_one_letter_code
_entity_poly.pdbx_strand_id
1 'polypeptide(L)'
;MNHGATIPDYRPLTLGILSDIHYASAPERAQGTDYEYRNLSNPLLRHAVRLFRTHIWMHDPLGHNHLLDRFLDDATGFDYVIANGDFSCNCEFLGVSENGAFQSASECLGKLRQKFGEKFYAVCGDHELGKLSSFGRKGGLRLASWKRATEELRLQPFWKLTLGSYVLIGIVSTITALPVFEPDMDPAEKPDWEKLRHQHLTAIRDAFVALKPEQRVLLFCHDPTALPFLWEDQTIRSKLAQVEQTIIGHLHSNLVLSFSRRLAGIPKIGFLGHSIERFTHALHQARLWKPFKVRLCPALAGIELVKGGGYYTATVDPSGREPVQWLFHHLSRSPS
;
A
#
# COMPACT_ATOMS: atom_id res chain seq x y z
N MET A 1 -8.26 44.14 27.25
CA MET A 1 -9.37 43.21 27.57
C MET A 1 -9.14 41.95 26.78
N ASN A 2 -8.81 40.86 27.48
CA ASN A 2 -8.61 39.54 26.90
C ASN A 2 -9.96 38.99 26.41
N HIS A 3 -10.08 38.75 25.10
CA HIS A 3 -11.04 37.78 24.60
C HIS A 3 -10.24 36.53 24.25
N GLY A 4 -10.02 35.72 25.30
CA GLY A 4 -9.62 34.33 25.13
C GLY A 4 -10.74 33.62 24.41
N ALA A 5 -10.61 33.48 23.09
CA ALA A 5 -11.41 32.53 22.33
C ALA A 5 -11.12 31.14 22.92
N THR A 6 -12.14 30.59 23.57
CA THR A 6 -12.21 29.22 24.05
C THR A 6 -11.77 28.27 22.94
N ILE A 7 -10.76 27.48 23.24
CA ILE A 7 -10.22 26.40 22.41
C ILE A 7 -11.41 25.50 22.03
N PRO A 8 -11.71 25.26 20.74
CA PRO A 8 -12.78 24.35 20.38
C PRO A 8 -12.44 22.97 20.95
N ASP A 9 -13.41 22.32 21.59
CA ASP A 9 -13.30 20.96 22.11
C ASP A 9 -12.63 20.05 21.06
N TYR A 10 -11.36 19.71 21.28
CA TYR A 10 -10.65 18.75 20.43
C TYR A 10 -11.17 17.36 20.78
N ARG A 11 -12.36 17.02 20.29
CA ARG A 11 -12.81 15.63 20.34
C ARG A 11 -11.80 14.77 19.57
N PRO A 12 -11.55 13.53 19.99
CA PRO A 12 -10.80 12.58 19.19
C PRO A 12 -11.43 12.41 17.81
N LEU A 13 -10.57 12.31 16.79
CA LEU A 13 -10.95 12.03 15.41
C LEU A 13 -10.76 10.55 15.12
N THR A 14 -11.62 9.97 14.29
CA THR A 14 -11.55 8.56 13.92
C THR A 14 -11.21 8.38 12.44
N LEU A 15 -10.23 7.53 12.16
CA LEU A 15 -9.80 7.17 10.81
C LEU A 15 -10.18 5.71 10.53
N GLY A 16 -10.83 5.44 9.39
CA GLY A 16 -10.93 4.10 8.83
C GLY A 16 -9.75 3.83 7.89
N ILE A 17 -9.01 2.74 8.09
CA ILE A 17 -7.80 2.45 7.31
C ILE A 17 -7.88 1.02 6.75
N LEU A 18 -7.85 0.90 5.42
CA LEU A 18 -7.85 -0.37 4.69
C LEU A 18 -6.73 -0.40 3.63
N SER A 19 -6.38 -1.58 3.14
CA SER A 19 -5.31 -1.80 2.15
C SER A 19 -5.54 -3.11 1.39
N ASP A 20 -4.83 -3.29 0.26
CA ASP A 20 -4.81 -4.52 -0.55
C ASP A 20 -6.24 -5.06 -0.78
N ILE A 21 -7.10 -4.19 -1.33
CA ILE A 21 -8.51 -4.52 -1.57
C ILE A 21 -8.61 -5.58 -2.67
N HIS A 22 -7.73 -5.49 -3.68
CA HIS A 22 -7.68 -6.39 -4.84
C HIS A 22 -9.06 -6.65 -5.42
N TYR A 23 -9.75 -5.57 -5.75
CA TYR A 23 -11.07 -5.67 -6.35
C TYR A 23 -10.92 -6.23 -7.77
N ALA A 24 -11.74 -7.21 -8.13
CA ALA A 24 -11.73 -7.82 -9.45
C ALA A 24 -13.03 -7.51 -10.20
N SER A 25 -12.98 -6.60 -11.17
CA SER A 25 -14.07 -6.37 -12.12
C SER A 25 -14.28 -7.56 -13.06
N ALA A 26 -15.32 -7.52 -13.89
CA ALA A 26 -15.64 -8.62 -14.80
C ALA A 26 -14.47 -9.03 -15.73
N PRO A 27 -13.71 -8.11 -16.35
CA PRO A 27 -12.54 -8.49 -17.16
C PRO A 27 -11.45 -9.22 -16.37
N GLU A 28 -11.11 -8.78 -15.16
CA GLU A 28 -10.11 -9.48 -14.34
C GLU A 28 -10.62 -10.85 -13.87
N ARG A 29 -11.89 -10.96 -13.48
CA ARG A 29 -12.51 -12.26 -13.15
C ARG A 29 -12.50 -13.23 -14.33
N ALA A 30 -12.68 -12.74 -15.55
CA ALA A 30 -12.61 -13.55 -16.75
C ALA A 30 -11.20 -14.12 -17.02
N GLN A 31 -10.14 -13.55 -16.42
CA GLN A 31 -8.80 -14.11 -16.49
C GLN A 31 -8.67 -15.44 -15.75
N GLY A 32 -9.58 -15.76 -14.81
CA GLY A 32 -9.55 -17.00 -14.02
C GLY A 32 -8.47 -17.00 -12.92
N THR A 33 -8.62 -17.86 -11.91
CA THR A 33 -7.77 -17.87 -10.71
C THR A 33 -6.35 -18.42 -10.95
N ASP A 34 -6.09 -18.96 -12.14
CA ASP A 34 -4.79 -19.50 -12.58
C ASP A 34 -3.94 -18.50 -13.38
N TYR A 35 -4.37 -17.24 -13.52
CA TYR A 35 -3.71 -16.21 -14.33
C TYR A 35 -2.19 -16.07 -14.08
N GLU A 36 -1.73 -16.26 -12.84
CA GLU A 36 -0.30 -16.15 -12.48
C GLU A 36 0.56 -17.33 -12.92
N TYR A 37 -0.02 -18.53 -13.04
CA TYR A 37 0.74 -19.76 -13.25
C TYR A 37 0.39 -20.52 -14.53
N ARG A 38 -0.71 -20.18 -15.20
CA ARG A 38 -1.14 -20.80 -16.47
C ARG A 38 -0.02 -20.83 -17.51
N ASN A 39 0.71 -19.73 -17.63
CA ASN A 39 1.75 -19.55 -18.65
C ASN A 39 3.15 -20.00 -18.20
N LEU A 40 3.29 -20.60 -17.01
CA LEU A 40 4.58 -21.14 -16.57
C LEU A 40 4.92 -22.38 -17.40
N SER A 41 5.99 -22.33 -18.17
CA SER A 41 6.43 -23.43 -19.03
C SER A 41 6.86 -24.68 -18.23
N ASN A 42 7.42 -24.49 -17.04
CA ASN A 42 7.85 -25.58 -16.17
C ASN A 42 6.64 -26.16 -15.39
N PRO A 43 6.25 -27.44 -15.62
CA PRO A 43 5.08 -28.04 -14.98
C PRO A 43 5.25 -28.26 -13.47
N LEU A 44 6.48 -28.55 -13.00
CA LEU A 44 6.76 -28.72 -11.56
C LEU A 44 6.63 -27.38 -10.84
N LEU A 45 7.18 -26.31 -11.42
CA LEU A 45 7.03 -24.96 -10.88
C LEU A 45 5.56 -24.54 -10.88
N ARG A 46 4.82 -24.80 -11.98
CA ARG A 46 3.38 -24.53 -12.06
C ARG A 46 2.61 -25.23 -10.95
N HIS A 47 2.90 -26.51 -10.70
CA HIS A 47 2.27 -27.27 -9.63
C HIS A 47 2.62 -26.73 -8.24
N ALA A 48 3.89 -26.40 -7.99
CA ALA A 48 4.34 -25.79 -6.75
C ALA A 48 3.65 -24.45 -6.47
N VAL A 49 3.54 -23.58 -7.47
CA VAL A 49 2.84 -22.28 -7.36
C VAL A 49 1.35 -22.49 -7.08
N ARG A 50 0.70 -23.47 -7.74
CA ARG A 50 -0.69 -23.83 -7.45
C ARG A 50 -0.89 -24.26 -6.00
N LEU A 51 -0.01 -25.12 -5.47
CA LEU A 51 -0.07 -25.54 -4.06
C LEU A 51 0.16 -24.36 -3.11
N PHE A 52 1.16 -23.51 -3.39
CA PHE A 52 1.42 -22.30 -2.62
C PHE A 52 0.20 -21.37 -2.59
N ARG A 53 -0.44 -21.13 -3.74
CA ARG A 53 -1.69 -20.35 -3.82
C ARG A 53 -2.81 -20.99 -3.01
N THR A 54 -2.98 -22.31 -3.12
CA THR A 54 -4.09 -23.04 -2.50
C THR A 54 -3.97 -23.17 -0.98
N HIS A 55 -2.76 -23.18 -0.42
CA HIS A 55 -2.55 -23.48 1.00
C HIS A 55 -1.92 -22.35 1.81
N ILE A 56 -1.18 -21.45 1.16
CA ILE A 56 -0.41 -20.41 1.85
C ILE A 56 -0.94 -19.02 1.51
N TRP A 57 -1.07 -18.70 0.23
CA TRP A 57 -1.34 -17.33 -0.20
C TRP A 57 -2.81 -17.00 -0.40
N MET A 58 -3.45 -17.44 -1.50
CA MET A 58 -4.86 -17.21 -1.75
C MET A 58 -5.34 -18.15 -2.86
N HIS A 59 -6.30 -19.02 -2.56
CA HIS A 59 -6.85 -19.97 -3.54
C HIS A 59 -7.69 -19.27 -4.61
N ASP A 60 -8.55 -18.33 -4.20
CA ASP A 60 -9.43 -17.56 -5.08
C ASP A 60 -9.20 -16.05 -4.93
N PRO A 61 -8.16 -15.48 -5.56
CA PRO A 61 -7.83 -14.07 -5.42
C PRO A 61 -8.83 -13.10 -6.06
N LEU A 62 -9.79 -13.58 -6.85
CA LEU A 62 -10.73 -12.76 -7.62
C LEU A 62 -12.17 -12.82 -7.07
N GLY A 63 -12.36 -13.57 -5.98
CA GLY A 63 -13.65 -13.91 -5.40
C GLY A 63 -14.02 -13.12 -4.14
N HIS A 64 -13.34 -12.01 -3.84
CA HIS A 64 -13.40 -11.38 -2.52
C HIS A 64 -13.93 -9.93 -2.50
N ASN A 65 -14.54 -9.46 -3.60
CA ASN A 65 -15.10 -8.10 -3.68
C ASN A 65 -16.14 -7.79 -2.59
N HIS A 66 -16.86 -8.80 -2.08
CA HIS A 66 -17.86 -8.63 -1.01
C HIS A 66 -17.26 -8.13 0.31
N LEU A 67 -15.95 -8.30 0.51
CA LEU A 67 -15.27 -7.78 1.70
C LEU A 67 -15.15 -6.25 1.68
N LEU A 68 -15.06 -5.65 0.49
CA LEU A 68 -15.16 -4.19 0.36
C LEU A 68 -16.59 -3.76 0.70
N ASP A 69 -17.60 -4.45 0.20
CA ASP A 69 -19.00 -4.13 0.50
C ASP A 69 -19.27 -4.22 2.01
N ARG A 70 -18.79 -5.28 2.67
CA ARG A 70 -18.87 -5.40 4.13
C ARG A 70 -18.14 -4.28 4.87
N PHE A 71 -16.94 -3.90 4.44
CA PHE A 71 -16.26 -2.73 5.00
C PHE A 71 -17.11 -1.46 4.84
N LEU A 72 -17.72 -1.24 3.66
CA LEU A 72 -18.55 -0.06 3.40
C LEU A 72 -19.82 -0.03 4.25
N ASP A 73 -20.37 -1.19 4.61
CA ASP A 73 -21.51 -1.32 5.51
C ASP A 73 -21.10 -1.06 6.97
N ASP A 74 -19.98 -1.64 7.41
CA ASP A 74 -19.46 -1.49 8.78
C ASP A 74 -18.87 -0.08 9.04
N ALA A 75 -18.34 0.57 8.00
CA ALA A 75 -17.66 1.87 8.06
C ALA A 75 -18.64 3.05 8.21
N THR A 76 -19.22 3.19 9.40
CA THR A 76 -20.05 4.32 9.79
C THR A 76 -19.30 5.25 10.76
N GLY A 77 -19.50 6.55 10.62
CA GLY A 77 -19.01 7.54 11.59
C GLY A 77 -17.53 7.93 11.51
N PHE A 78 -16.74 7.42 10.56
CA PHE A 78 -15.35 7.88 10.39
C PHE A 78 -15.27 9.36 9.99
N ASP A 79 -14.32 10.06 10.58
CA ASP A 79 -13.96 11.44 10.20
C ASP A 79 -13.20 11.44 8.87
N TYR A 80 -12.32 10.46 8.68
CA TYR A 80 -11.57 10.24 7.44
C TYR A 80 -11.40 8.76 7.12
N VAL A 81 -11.25 8.42 5.84
CA VAL A 81 -10.94 7.06 5.38
C VAL A 81 -9.71 7.07 4.50
N ILE A 82 -8.75 6.20 4.79
CA ILE A 82 -7.51 6.05 4.04
C ILE A 82 -7.44 4.65 3.46
N ALA A 83 -7.48 4.52 2.14
CA ALA A 83 -7.17 3.27 1.45
C ALA A 83 -5.73 3.29 0.96
N ASN A 84 -4.92 2.41 1.55
CA ASN A 84 -3.47 2.36 1.36
C ASN A 84 -3.10 1.34 0.29
N GLY A 85 -3.33 1.65 -0.99
CA GLY A 85 -2.81 0.88 -2.13
C GLY A 85 -3.55 -0.41 -2.53
N ASP A 86 -3.25 -0.84 -3.76
CA ASP A 86 -3.67 -2.08 -4.42
C ASP A 86 -5.19 -2.25 -4.52
N PHE A 87 -5.78 -1.40 -5.36
CA PHE A 87 -7.21 -1.36 -5.65
C PHE A 87 -7.65 -2.44 -6.63
N SER A 88 -6.74 -2.94 -7.46
CA SER A 88 -6.98 -3.96 -8.49
C SER A 88 -6.18 -5.25 -8.25
N CYS A 89 -6.56 -6.34 -8.91
CA CYS A 89 -5.78 -7.58 -8.88
C CYS A 89 -4.54 -7.51 -9.79
N ASN A 90 -4.59 -6.67 -10.82
CA ASN A 90 -3.56 -6.49 -11.84
C ASN A 90 -3.16 -7.82 -12.51
N CYS A 91 -4.15 -8.56 -13.02
CA CYS A 91 -3.95 -9.90 -13.59
C CYS A 91 -2.97 -9.96 -14.78
N GLU A 92 -2.83 -8.85 -15.51
CA GLU A 92 -1.89 -8.72 -16.64
C GLU A 92 -0.53 -8.14 -16.24
N PHE A 93 -0.36 -7.73 -14.97
CA PHE A 93 0.89 -7.24 -14.39
C PHE A 93 1.43 -5.94 -15.01
N LEU A 94 0.60 -5.22 -15.77
CA LEU A 94 0.94 -3.95 -16.44
C LEU A 94 0.38 -2.73 -15.69
N GLY A 95 -0.34 -2.94 -14.59
CA GLY A 95 -1.03 -1.90 -13.85
C GLY A 95 -2.23 -1.35 -14.62
N VAL A 96 -2.68 -0.16 -14.24
CA VAL A 96 -3.91 0.43 -14.81
C VAL A 96 -3.76 0.92 -16.25
N SER A 97 -2.60 0.74 -16.89
CA SER A 97 -2.49 0.82 -18.35
C SER A 97 -3.32 -0.25 -19.04
N GLU A 98 -3.52 -1.40 -18.41
CA GLU A 98 -4.42 -2.45 -18.89
C GLU A 98 -5.88 -2.17 -18.47
N ASN A 99 -6.83 -2.47 -19.37
CA ASN A 99 -8.22 -2.06 -19.21
C ASN A 99 -8.97 -2.79 -18.09
N GLY A 100 -8.71 -4.08 -17.88
CA GLY A 100 -9.28 -4.83 -16.77
C GLY A 100 -8.82 -4.31 -15.41
N ALA A 101 -7.51 -4.14 -15.23
CA ALA A 101 -6.95 -3.56 -14.01
C ALA A 101 -7.47 -2.12 -13.76
N PHE A 102 -7.55 -1.31 -14.82
CA PHE A 102 -8.15 0.03 -14.73
C PHE A 102 -9.61 -0.01 -14.30
N GLN A 103 -10.43 -0.86 -14.93
CA GLN A 103 -11.85 -0.98 -14.60
C GLN A 103 -12.03 -1.41 -13.13
N SER A 104 -11.26 -2.41 -12.69
CA SER A 104 -11.25 -2.86 -11.29
C SER A 104 -10.92 -1.74 -10.31
N ALA A 105 -9.82 -1.01 -10.55
CA ALA A 105 -9.42 0.11 -9.70
C ALA A 105 -10.46 1.24 -9.72
N SER A 106 -11.05 1.53 -10.89
CA SER A 106 -12.10 2.54 -11.06
C SER A 106 -13.36 2.20 -10.29
N GLU A 107 -13.86 0.96 -10.39
CA GLU A 107 -15.03 0.49 -9.62
C GLU A 107 -14.77 0.53 -8.10
N CYS A 108 -13.60 0.04 -7.67
CA CYS A 108 -13.18 0.04 -6.28
C CYS A 108 -13.12 1.46 -5.68
N LEU A 109 -12.36 2.35 -6.33
CA LEU A 109 -12.24 3.75 -5.93
C LEU A 109 -13.57 4.49 -6.04
N GLY A 110 -14.40 4.15 -7.03
CA GLY A 110 -15.75 4.69 -7.21
C GLY A 110 -16.64 4.41 -6.00
N LYS A 111 -16.67 3.16 -5.52
CA LYS A 111 -17.42 2.78 -4.31
C LYS A 111 -16.95 3.55 -3.07
N LEU A 112 -15.63 3.65 -2.87
CA LEU A 112 -15.05 4.38 -1.73
C LEU A 112 -15.37 5.87 -1.78
N ARG A 113 -15.22 6.51 -2.95
CA ARG A 113 -15.54 7.93 -3.15
C ARG A 113 -17.03 8.20 -2.99
N GLN A 114 -17.90 7.31 -3.48
CA GLN A 114 -19.34 7.43 -3.32
C GLN A 114 -19.74 7.41 -1.83
N LYS A 115 -19.12 6.54 -1.03
CA LYS A 115 -19.44 6.42 0.40
C LYS A 115 -18.89 7.56 1.24
N PHE A 116 -17.65 7.99 1.00
CA PHE A 116 -16.92 8.87 1.92
C PHE A 116 -16.67 10.28 1.38
N GLY A 117 -16.82 10.52 0.07
CA GLY A 117 -16.64 11.83 -0.54
C GLY A 117 -15.26 12.44 -0.24
N GLU A 118 -15.26 13.69 0.23
CA GLU A 118 -14.04 14.45 0.55
C GLU A 118 -13.26 13.89 1.76
N LYS A 119 -13.86 12.99 2.54
CA LYS A 119 -13.19 12.33 3.67
C LYS A 119 -12.23 11.22 3.23
N PHE A 120 -12.24 10.87 1.94
CA PHE A 120 -11.48 9.76 1.39
C PHE A 120 -10.10 10.19 0.86
N TYR A 121 -9.07 9.49 1.31
CA TYR A 121 -7.70 9.60 0.82
C TYR A 121 -7.21 8.25 0.33
N ALA A 122 -6.52 8.25 -0.81
CA ALA A 122 -6.01 7.04 -1.43
C ALA A 122 -4.49 7.15 -1.59
N VAL A 123 -3.79 6.06 -1.30
CA VAL A 123 -2.37 5.88 -1.67
C VAL A 123 -2.32 4.93 -2.86
N CYS A 124 -1.48 5.25 -3.84
CA CYS A 124 -1.26 4.38 -5.00
C CYS A 124 -0.41 3.17 -4.58
N GLY A 125 -0.87 1.96 -4.88
CA GLY A 125 -0.10 0.74 -4.70
C GLY A 125 0.73 0.39 -5.93
N ASP A 126 1.48 -0.70 -5.83
CA ASP A 126 2.30 -1.19 -6.94
C ASP A 126 1.45 -1.92 -8.01
N HIS A 127 0.28 -2.43 -7.64
CA HIS A 127 -0.67 -2.99 -8.61
C HIS A 127 -1.21 -1.93 -9.56
N GLU A 128 -1.27 -0.67 -9.15
CA GLU A 128 -1.73 0.39 -10.03
C GLU A 128 -0.69 0.77 -11.09
N LEU A 129 0.62 0.61 -10.81
CA LEU A 129 1.69 1.00 -11.75
C LEU A 129 2.23 -0.16 -12.60
N GLY A 130 1.99 -1.39 -12.17
CA GLY A 130 2.54 -2.60 -12.79
C GLY A 130 3.86 -3.02 -12.15
N LYS A 131 4.12 -4.32 -12.21
CA LYS A 131 5.36 -4.96 -11.72
C LYS A 131 5.54 -6.28 -12.46
N LEU A 132 6.74 -6.82 -12.51
CA LEU A 132 6.89 -8.18 -13.03
C LEU A 132 6.14 -9.16 -12.15
N SER A 133 5.44 -10.09 -12.79
CA SER A 133 4.76 -11.19 -12.14
C SER A 133 5.73 -11.94 -11.24
N SER A 134 5.27 -12.30 -10.04
CA SER A 134 6.06 -13.07 -9.07
C SER A 134 6.59 -14.39 -9.67
N PHE A 135 5.88 -14.93 -10.67
CA PHE A 135 6.25 -16.11 -11.42
C PHE A 135 6.17 -15.82 -12.93
N GLY A 136 7.24 -16.09 -13.68
CA GLY A 136 7.18 -16.10 -15.15
C GLY A 136 7.53 -14.80 -15.88
N ARG A 137 7.96 -13.73 -15.18
CA ARG A 137 8.45 -12.46 -15.77
C ARG A 137 7.48 -11.81 -16.77
N LYS A 138 6.17 -11.88 -16.50
CA LYS A 138 5.12 -11.21 -17.29
C LYS A 138 4.90 -9.79 -16.75
N GLY A 139 4.57 -8.85 -17.63
CA GLY A 139 4.18 -7.48 -17.27
C GLY A 139 5.36 -6.54 -17.08
N GLY A 140 5.25 -5.68 -16.07
CA GLY A 140 6.27 -4.68 -15.74
C GLY A 140 5.68 -3.32 -15.42
N LEU A 141 6.54 -2.45 -14.91
CA LEU A 141 6.22 -1.07 -14.59
C LEU A 141 5.99 -0.27 -15.89
N ARG A 142 4.92 0.54 -15.97
CA ARG A 142 4.55 1.29 -17.18
C ARG A 142 4.19 2.75 -16.90
N LEU A 143 4.80 3.70 -17.61
CA LEU A 143 4.45 5.13 -17.49
C LEU A 143 3.00 5.41 -17.89
N ALA A 144 2.46 4.63 -18.83
CA ALA A 144 1.05 4.70 -19.16
C ALA A 144 0.16 4.48 -17.93
N SER A 145 0.54 3.55 -17.04
CA SER A 145 -0.19 3.31 -15.79
C SER A 145 -0.11 4.49 -14.83
N TRP A 146 1.06 5.14 -14.74
CA TRP A 146 1.20 6.38 -13.96
C TRP A 146 0.24 7.48 -14.43
N LYS A 147 0.21 7.73 -15.75
CA LYS A 147 -0.69 8.74 -16.34
C LYS A 147 -2.15 8.43 -16.04
N ARG A 148 -2.60 7.21 -16.31
CA ARG A 148 -3.99 6.80 -16.05
C ARG A 148 -4.34 6.82 -14.55
N ALA A 149 -3.44 6.38 -13.68
CA ALA A 149 -3.64 6.41 -12.23
C ALA A 149 -3.86 7.85 -11.71
N THR A 150 -3.07 8.80 -12.22
CA THR A 150 -3.07 10.19 -11.74
C THR A 150 -4.12 11.06 -12.41
N GLU A 151 -4.32 10.92 -13.72
CA GLU A 151 -5.21 11.77 -14.53
C GLU A 151 -6.65 11.26 -14.54
N GLU A 152 -6.83 9.95 -14.75
CA GLU A 152 -8.16 9.35 -14.90
C GLU A 152 -8.70 8.82 -13.56
N LEU A 153 -7.90 8.04 -12.83
CA LEU A 153 -8.29 7.53 -11.52
C LEU A 153 -8.13 8.57 -10.40
N ARG A 154 -7.51 9.72 -10.66
CA ARG A 154 -7.29 10.82 -9.70
C ARG A 154 -6.60 10.38 -8.41
N LEU A 155 -5.70 9.40 -8.50
CA LEU A 155 -4.83 9.04 -7.39
C LEU A 155 -3.76 10.12 -7.25
N GLN A 156 -3.76 10.82 -6.13
CA GLN A 156 -2.76 11.84 -5.87
C GLN A 156 -1.41 11.18 -5.54
N PRO A 157 -0.33 11.48 -6.28
CA PRO A 157 1.00 10.96 -5.98
C PRO A 157 1.50 11.27 -4.57
N PHE A 158 1.09 12.40 -4.04
CA PHE A 158 1.48 12.89 -2.74
C PHE A 158 0.32 13.69 -2.16
N TRP A 159 -0.01 13.44 -0.90
CA TRP A 159 -0.98 14.25 -0.18
C TRP A 159 -0.56 14.42 1.28
N LYS A 160 -1.04 15.50 1.88
CA LYS A 160 -0.82 15.85 3.28
C LYS A 160 -2.13 16.33 3.88
N LEU A 161 -2.48 15.81 5.05
CA LEU A 161 -3.65 16.22 5.83
C LEU A 161 -3.21 16.57 7.26
N THR A 162 -3.52 17.77 7.72
CA THR A 162 -3.19 18.23 9.07
C THR A 162 -4.42 18.14 9.97
N LEU A 163 -4.32 17.36 11.03
CA LEU A 163 -5.34 17.14 12.06
C LEU A 163 -4.79 17.64 13.41
N GLY A 164 -4.83 18.95 13.62
CA GLY A 164 -4.19 19.59 14.78
C GLY A 164 -2.68 19.35 14.78
N SER A 165 -2.18 18.70 15.84
CA SER A 165 -0.77 18.30 16.00
C SER A 165 -0.38 17.09 15.15
N TYR A 166 -1.32 16.38 14.54
CA TYR A 166 -1.01 15.26 13.64
C TYR A 166 -0.94 15.71 12.19
N VAL A 167 0.04 15.17 11.45
CA VAL A 167 0.19 15.34 10.00
C VAL A 167 0.19 13.96 9.37
N LEU A 168 -0.85 13.65 8.60
CA LEU A 168 -0.93 12.45 7.80
C LEU A 168 -0.29 12.73 6.45
N ILE A 169 0.58 11.83 5.99
CA ILE A 169 1.31 11.95 4.72
C ILE A 169 1.12 10.67 3.92
N GLY A 170 0.62 10.75 2.69
CA GLY A 170 0.56 9.63 1.76
C GLY A 170 1.56 9.76 0.63
N ILE A 171 2.28 8.68 0.32
CA ILE A 171 3.32 8.64 -0.71
C ILE A 171 3.20 7.39 -1.59
N VAL A 172 3.67 7.47 -2.84
CA VAL A 172 3.74 6.29 -3.72
C VAL A 172 5.05 5.55 -3.51
N SER A 173 4.99 4.45 -2.76
CA SER A 173 6.16 3.64 -2.40
C SER A 173 6.95 3.16 -3.60
N THR A 174 6.29 2.76 -4.70
CA THR A 174 6.94 2.28 -5.93
C THR A 174 7.83 3.35 -6.55
N ILE A 175 7.44 4.63 -6.48
CA ILE A 175 8.24 5.75 -6.99
C ILE A 175 9.41 6.05 -6.05
N THR A 176 9.18 6.04 -4.74
CA THR A 176 10.25 6.19 -3.76
C THR A 176 11.32 5.10 -3.91
N ALA A 177 10.87 3.85 -4.06
CA ALA A 177 11.68 2.65 -4.22
C ALA A 177 12.01 2.29 -5.67
N LEU A 178 11.89 3.22 -6.62
CA LEU A 178 12.09 2.96 -8.05
C LEU A 178 13.35 2.14 -8.38
N PRO A 179 14.52 2.33 -7.72
CA PRO A 179 15.70 1.51 -8.01
C PRO A 179 15.49 0.00 -7.81
N VAL A 180 14.56 -0.42 -6.94
CA VAL A 180 14.19 -1.83 -6.75
C VAL A 180 13.39 -2.37 -7.95
N PHE A 181 12.64 -1.50 -8.61
CA PHE A 181 11.76 -1.81 -9.75
C PHE A 181 12.43 -1.55 -11.11
N GLU A 182 13.69 -1.12 -11.14
CA GLU A 182 14.43 -0.92 -12.39
C GLU A 182 14.40 -2.17 -13.31
N PRO A 183 14.52 -3.42 -12.82
CA PRO A 183 14.41 -4.60 -13.68
C PRO A 183 13.00 -4.85 -14.25
N ASP A 184 11.97 -4.20 -13.70
CA ASP A 184 10.56 -4.35 -14.10
C ASP A 184 10.17 -3.30 -15.16
N MET A 185 11.03 -2.30 -15.37
CA MET A 185 10.77 -1.13 -16.18
C MET A 185 11.21 -1.33 -17.63
N ASP A 186 10.49 -0.72 -18.58
CA ASP A 186 11.01 -0.55 -19.93
C ASP A 186 12.20 0.43 -19.90
N PRO A 187 13.40 0.05 -20.38
CA PRO A 187 14.57 0.94 -20.40
C PRO A 187 14.31 2.28 -21.10
N ALA A 188 13.42 2.33 -22.09
CA ALA A 188 13.05 3.56 -22.78
C ALA A 188 12.30 4.55 -21.88
N GLU A 189 11.58 4.05 -20.86
CA GLU A 189 10.80 4.85 -19.91
C GLU A 189 11.64 5.36 -18.72
N LYS A 190 12.86 4.85 -18.53
CA LYS A 190 13.70 5.13 -17.35
C LYS A 190 13.93 6.62 -17.06
N PRO A 191 14.28 7.47 -18.05
CA PRO A 191 14.51 8.90 -17.77
C PRO A 191 13.30 9.61 -17.18
N ASP A 192 12.09 9.28 -17.65
CA ASP A 192 10.85 9.88 -17.17
C ASP A 192 10.49 9.38 -15.77
N TRP A 193 10.72 8.11 -15.49
CA TRP A 193 10.55 7.56 -14.14
C TRP A 193 11.49 8.20 -13.11
N GLU A 194 12.76 8.39 -13.45
CA GLU A 194 13.73 9.08 -12.59
C GLU A 194 13.31 10.53 -12.31
N LYS A 195 12.78 11.23 -13.33
CA LYS A 195 12.22 12.58 -13.17
C LYS A 195 11.04 12.58 -12.19
N LEU A 196 10.09 11.64 -12.34
CA LEU A 196 8.95 11.49 -11.43
C LEU A 196 9.43 11.19 -10.01
N ARG A 197 10.42 10.32 -9.85
CA ARG A 197 11.01 10.01 -8.55
C ARG A 197 11.65 11.22 -7.90
N HIS A 198 12.42 12.00 -8.66
CA HIS A 198 13.05 13.20 -8.13
C HIS A 198 11.99 14.20 -7.61
N GLN A 199 10.94 14.45 -8.40
CA GLN A 199 9.82 15.31 -8.00
C GLN A 199 9.12 14.78 -6.74
N HIS A 200 8.87 13.47 -6.69
CA HIS A 200 8.19 12.83 -5.57
C HIS A 200 9.01 12.93 -4.27
N LEU A 201 10.31 12.63 -4.33
CA LEU A 201 11.21 12.76 -3.16
C LEU A 201 11.35 14.20 -2.68
N THR A 202 11.38 15.17 -3.60
CA THR A 202 11.38 16.59 -3.22
C THR A 202 10.10 16.96 -2.47
N ALA A 203 8.92 16.56 -2.95
CA ALA A 203 7.65 16.82 -2.25
C ALA A 203 7.62 16.20 -0.84
N ILE A 204 8.12 14.97 -0.69
CA ILE A 204 8.24 14.32 0.62
C ILE A 204 9.19 15.11 1.51
N ARG A 205 10.38 15.47 1.01
CA ARG A 205 11.37 16.25 1.77
C ARG A 205 10.78 17.57 2.26
N ASP A 206 10.13 18.32 1.37
CA ASP A 206 9.51 19.61 1.69
C ASP A 206 8.44 19.47 2.78
N ALA A 207 7.66 18.38 2.76
CA ALA A 207 6.69 18.10 3.80
C ALA A 207 7.34 17.83 5.16
N PHE A 208 8.47 17.12 5.21
CA PHE A 208 9.23 16.87 6.44
C PHE A 208 9.97 18.13 6.93
N VAL A 209 10.46 18.99 6.03
CA VAL A 209 11.04 20.30 6.38
C VAL A 209 9.99 21.19 7.05
N ALA A 210 8.76 21.18 6.53
CA ALA A 210 7.66 21.99 7.03
C ALA A 210 7.07 21.52 8.37
N LEU A 211 7.52 20.38 8.92
CA LEU A 211 7.02 19.88 10.21
C LEU A 211 7.48 20.78 11.37
N LYS A 212 6.50 21.23 12.15
CA LYS A 212 6.76 21.90 13.42
C LYS A 212 7.25 20.91 14.48
N PRO A 213 8.04 21.33 15.49
CA PRO A 213 8.62 20.43 16.49
C PRO A 213 7.60 19.56 17.24
N GLU A 214 6.41 20.11 17.52
CA GLU A 214 5.33 19.46 18.25
C GLU A 214 4.49 18.49 17.41
N GLN A 215 4.68 18.50 16.08
CA GLN A 215 3.86 17.69 15.19
C GLN A 215 4.30 16.22 15.18
N ARG A 216 3.30 15.34 15.07
CA ARG A 216 3.46 13.89 14.95
C ARG A 216 2.99 13.44 13.57
N VAL A 217 3.67 12.47 12.99
CA VAL A 217 3.41 12.01 11.61
C VAL A 217 2.83 10.61 11.61
N LEU A 218 1.74 10.43 10.85
CA LEU A 218 1.29 9.15 10.37
C LEU A 218 1.65 9.05 8.88
N LEU A 219 2.63 8.21 8.56
CA LEU A 219 3.11 8.03 7.20
C LEU A 219 2.40 6.84 6.56
N PHE A 220 1.77 7.04 5.41
CA PHE A 220 1.14 6.01 4.62
C PHE A 220 1.99 5.76 3.37
N CYS A 221 2.54 4.56 3.28
CA CYS A 221 3.22 4.07 2.08
C CYS A 221 2.81 2.62 1.88
N HIS A 222 2.46 2.22 0.66
CA HIS A 222 1.93 0.87 0.45
C HIS A 222 2.97 -0.22 0.72
N ASP A 223 4.09 -0.14 0.02
CA ASP A 223 5.18 -1.11 0.09
C ASP A 223 6.33 -0.61 1.01
N PRO A 224 6.73 -1.36 2.07
CA PRO A 224 7.83 -0.98 2.94
C PRO A 224 9.21 -0.96 2.27
N THR A 225 9.37 -1.43 1.03
CA THR A 225 10.63 -1.29 0.27
C THR A 225 11.02 0.17 0.01
N ALA A 226 10.09 1.12 0.18
CA ALA A 226 10.36 2.57 0.14
C ALA A 226 11.16 3.10 1.34
N LEU A 227 11.03 2.46 2.51
CA LEU A 227 11.58 3.00 3.77
C LEU A 227 13.11 3.14 3.78
N PRO A 228 13.90 2.21 3.23
CA PRO A 228 15.35 2.39 3.05
C PRO A 228 15.72 3.68 2.32
N PHE A 229 15.00 4.05 1.25
CA PHE A 229 15.28 5.26 0.48
C PHE A 229 14.89 6.53 1.22
N LEU A 230 13.83 6.48 2.05
CA LEU A 230 13.50 7.57 2.96
C LEU A 230 14.53 7.72 4.09
N TRP A 231 15.13 6.61 4.54
CA TRP A 231 16.18 6.61 5.56
C TRP A 231 17.49 7.25 5.06
N GLU A 232 17.80 7.11 3.77
CA GLU A 232 18.98 7.72 3.14
C GLU A 232 18.90 9.25 3.11
N ASP A 233 17.70 9.83 3.04
CA ASP A 233 17.52 11.27 3.10
C ASP A 233 17.75 11.81 4.51
N GLN A 234 18.80 12.62 4.69
CA GLN A 234 19.17 13.19 5.99
C GLN A 234 18.05 14.04 6.60
N THR A 235 17.27 14.75 5.78
CA THR A 235 16.17 15.62 6.24
C THR A 235 15.11 14.78 6.90
N ILE A 236 14.67 13.72 6.20
CA ILE A 236 13.65 12.80 6.71
C ILE A 236 14.18 12.04 7.92
N ARG A 237 15.40 11.51 7.83
CA ARG A 237 16.05 10.78 8.93
C ARG A 237 16.14 11.60 10.21
N SER A 238 16.43 12.89 10.12
CA SER A 238 16.51 13.80 11.29
C SER A 238 15.15 14.02 11.98
N LYS A 239 14.05 13.71 11.28
CA LYS A 239 12.67 13.92 11.72
C LYS A 239 11.94 12.63 12.07
N LEU A 240 12.59 11.46 12.01
CA LEU A 240 11.94 10.17 12.30
C LEU A 240 11.40 10.05 13.73
N ALA A 241 11.93 10.84 14.68
CA ALA A 241 11.36 10.92 16.02
C ALA A 241 9.90 11.41 16.00
N GLN A 242 9.55 12.28 15.05
CA GLN A 242 8.20 12.80 14.84
C GLN A 242 7.28 11.78 14.13
N VAL A 243 7.84 10.78 13.43
CA VAL A 243 7.03 9.69 12.86
C VAL A 243 6.56 8.80 14.00
N GLU A 244 5.26 8.80 14.23
CA GLU A 244 4.65 7.96 15.25
C GLU A 244 4.43 6.54 14.74
N GLN A 245 3.90 6.42 13.53
CA GLN A 245 3.63 5.14 12.90
C GLN A 245 3.72 5.31 11.39
N THR A 246 4.34 4.34 10.72
CA THR A 246 4.20 4.16 9.28
C THR A 246 3.25 3.01 9.00
N ILE A 247 2.17 3.28 8.28
CA ILE A 247 1.14 2.33 7.88
C ILE A 247 1.52 1.78 6.50
N ILE A 248 1.63 0.45 6.41
CA ILE A 248 1.91 -0.27 5.18
C ILE A 248 0.79 -1.23 4.81
N GLY A 249 0.72 -1.58 3.53
CA GLY A 249 -0.05 -2.70 2.97
C GLY A 249 0.91 -3.78 2.48
N HIS A 250 0.70 -4.24 1.25
CA HIS A 250 1.57 -5.04 0.37
C HIS A 250 1.95 -6.44 0.87
N LEU A 251 2.13 -6.62 2.19
CA LEU A 251 2.48 -7.89 2.81
C LEU A 251 1.26 -8.76 3.14
N HIS A 252 0.05 -8.18 3.06
CA HIS A 252 -1.26 -8.79 3.28
C HIS A 252 -1.54 -9.39 4.67
N SER A 253 -0.52 -9.82 5.44
CA SER A 253 -0.69 -10.47 6.75
C SER A 253 0.43 -10.15 7.74
N ASN A 254 0.06 -9.99 9.01
CA ASN A 254 1.02 -9.78 10.11
C ASN A 254 1.98 -10.97 10.29
N LEU A 255 1.59 -12.16 9.85
CA LEU A 255 2.47 -13.32 9.80
C LEU A 255 3.66 -13.06 8.87
N VAL A 256 3.40 -12.54 7.66
CA VAL A 256 4.43 -12.18 6.68
C VAL A 256 5.33 -11.09 7.23
N LEU A 257 4.75 -10.01 7.81
CA LEU A 257 5.54 -8.95 8.45
C LEU A 257 6.45 -9.49 9.57
N SER A 258 5.96 -10.42 10.40
CA SER A 258 6.74 -11.04 11.46
C SER A 258 7.91 -11.85 10.91
N PHE A 259 7.68 -12.65 9.87
CA PHE A 259 8.76 -13.36 9.17
C PHE A 259 9.75 -12.40 8.53
N SER A 260 9.30 -11.33 7.87
CA SER A 260 10.19 -10.33 7.28
C SER A 260 11.10 -9.68 8.32
N ARG A 261 10.59 -9.40 9.53
CA ARG A 261 11.38 -8.88 10.64
C ARG A 261 12.40 -9.88 11.17
N ARG A 262 12.03 -11.16 11.28
CA ARG A 262 12.95 -12.23 11.71
C ARG A 262 14.08 -12.46 10.72
N LEU A 263 13.78 -12.33 9.42
CA LEU A 263 14.74 -12.48 8.33
C LEU A 263 15.45 -11.16 7.96
N ALA A 264 15.31 -10.11 8.76
CA ALA A 264 15.87 -8.81 8.45
C ALA A 264 17.42 -8.84 8.41
N GLY A 265 17.98 -8.47 7.26
CA GLY A 265 19.42 -8.44 7.02
C GLY A 265 20.04 -9.75 6.53
N ILE A 266 19.25 -10.71 6.05
CA ILE A 266 19.80 -11.84 5.30
C ILE A 266 20.59 -11.35 4.08
N PRO A 267 21.56 -12.12 3.56
CA PRO A 267 22.26 -11.78 2.33
C PRO A 267 21.31 -11.71 1.13
N LYS A 268 21.58 -10.78 0.21
CA LYS A 268 20.94 -10.75 -1.11
C LYS A 268 21.36 -11.98 -1.92
N ILE A 269 20.40 -12.68 -2.53
CA ILE A 269 20.64 -13.85 -3.37
C ILE A 269 20.29 -13.50 -4.83
N GLY A 270 21.29 -13.24 -5.66
CA GLY A 270 21.09 -12.83 -7.06
C GLY A 270 21.03 -13.97 -8.09
N PHE A 271 21.42 -15.20 -7.73
CA PHE A 271 21.60 -16.28 -8.71
C PHE A 271 20.40 -17.23 -8.84
N LEU A 272 19.35 -17.08 -8.02
CA LEU A 272 18.16 -17.94 -8.05
C LEU A 272 16.97 -17.31 -8.79
N GLY A 273 17.23 -16.29 -9.60
CA GLY A 273 16.22 -15.59 -10.40
C GLY A 273 15.62 -14.36 -9.73
N HIS A 274 14.91 -13.57 -10.54
CA HIS A 274 14.50 -12.21 -10.22
C HIS A 274 13.63 -12.10 -8.96
N SER A 275 12.65 -12.98 -8.77
CA SER A 275 11.76 -12.92 -7.60
C SER A 275 12.50 -13.17 -6.28
N ILE A 276 13.42 -14.14 -6.25
CA ILE A 276 14.25 -14.43 -5.06
C ILE A 276 15.21 -13.27 -4.81
N GLU A 277 15.81 -12.71 -5.85
CA GLU A 277 16.66 -11.53 -5.73
C GLU A 277 15.90 -10.34 -5.12
N ARG A 278 14.70 -10.03 -5.61
CA ARG A 278 13.86 -8.94 -5.11
C ARG A 278 13.46 -9.17 -3.65
N PHE A 279 12.99 -10.37 -3.30
CA PHE A 279 12.59 -10.68 -1.92
C PHE A 279 13.76 -10.64 -0.95
N THR A 280 14.90 -11.23 -1.31
CA THR A 280 16.09 -11.23 -0.43
C THR A 280 16.71 -9.84 -0.31
N HIS A 281 16.65 -9.01 -1.36
CA HIS A 281 17.03 -7.60 -1.28
C HIS A 281 16.13 -6.83 -0.29
N ALA A 282 14.81 -6.97 -0.38
CA ALA A 282 13.88 -6.34 0.55
C ALA A 282 14.13 -6.79 2.01
N LEU A 283 14.33 -8.10 2.23
CA LEU A 283 14.64 -8.64 3.54
C LEU A 283 16.01 -8.18 4.07
N HIS A 284 17.01 -8.07 3.21
CA HIS A 284 18.32 -7.50 3.56
C HIS A 284 18.16 -6.07 4.14
N GLN A 285 17.33 -5.25 3.49
CA GLN A 285 17.09 -3.86 3.89
C GLN A 285 16.05 -3.70 5.01
N ALA A 286 15.31 -4.74 5.39
CA ALA A 286 14.21 -4.66 6.36
C ALA A 286 14.64 -4.20 7.77
N ARG A 287 15.94 -4.22 8.10
CA ARG A 287 16.47 -3.61 9.34
C ARG A 287 16.19 -2.12 9.44
N LEU A 288 16.14 -1.44 8.29
CA LEU A 288 15.86 0.00 8.18
C LEU A 288 14.37 0.33 8.38
N TRP A 289 13.49 -0.67 8.52
CA TRP A 289 12.07 -0.44 8.80
C TRP A 289 11.80 -0.09 10.27
N LYS A 290 12.67 -0.53 11.18
CA LYS A 290 12.47 -0.36 12.64
C LYS A 290 12.30 1.12 13.04
N PRO A 291 13.12 2.08 12.57
CA PRO A 291 12.97 3.49 12.93
C PRO A 291 11.65 4.12 12.49
N PHE A 292 11.02 3.59 11.44
CA PHE A 292 9.73 4.07 10.93
C PHE A 292 8.52 3.56 11.71
N LYS A 293 8.72 2.68 12.71
CA LYS A 293 7.63 2.13 13.53
C LYS A 293 6.52 1.60 12.62
N VAL A 294 6.83 0.55 11.85
CA VAL A 294 5.90 0.00 10.85
C VAL A 294 4.72 -0.72 11.49
N ARG A 295 3.50 -0.42 11.02
CA ARG A 295 2.26 -1.18 11.26
C ARG A 295 1.68 -1.60 9.92
N LEU A 296 1.36 -2.88 9.79
CA LEU A 296 0.68 -3.41 8.62
C LEU A 296 -0.83 -3.26 8.80
N CYS A 297 -1.48 -2.63 7.83
CA CYS A 297 -2.89 -2.83 7.54
C CYS A 297 -2.97 -4.07 6.62
N PRO A 298 -3.52 -5.21 7.09
CA PRO A 298 -3.58 -6.40 6.27
C PRO A 298 -4.54 -6.20 5.08
N ALA A 299 -4.44 -7.08 4.09
CA ALA A 299 -5.43 -7.16 3.03
C ALA A 299 -6.81 -7.45 3.62
N LEU A 300 -7.88 -6.96 2.97
CA LEU A 300 -9.25 -7.25 3.44
C LEU A 300 -9.51 -8.76 3.53
N ALA A 301 -9.03 -9.52 2.55
CA ALA A 301 -9.12 -10.98 2.53
C ALA A 301 -8.00 -11.69 3.33
N GLY A 302 -6.92 -10.97 3.65
CA GLY A 302 -5.70 -11.52 4.24
C GLY A 302 -5.03 -12.57 3.34
N ILE A 303 -4.57 -13.67 3.93
CA ILE A 303 -4.00 -14.82 3.21
C ILE A 303 -4.65 -16.13 3.65
N GLU A 304 -4.52 -17.16 2.81
CA GLU A 304 -5.09 -18.48 3.00
C GLU A 304 -4.66 -19.13 4.32
N LEU A 305 -3.37 -19.00 4.67
CA LEU A 305 -2.80 -19.64 5.85
C LEU A 305 -3.41 -19.18 7.17
N VAL A 306 -3.79 -17.89 7.27
CA VAL A 306 -4.37 -17.30 8.49
C VAL A 306 -5.89 -17.12 8.41
N LYS A 307 -6.47 -17.41 7.24
CA LYS A 307 -7.91 -17.40 6.96
C LYS A 307 -8.64 -16.12 7.40
N GLY A 308 -8.37 -15.02 6.70
CA GLY A 308 -9.08 -13.77 6.89
C GLY A 308 -8.14 -12.58 7.00
N GLY A 309 -8.74 -11.40 6.88
CA GLY A 309 -8.05 -10.13 6.85
C GLY A 309 -8.81 -9.09 7.67
N GLY A 310 -8.73 -7.82 7.27
CA GLY A 310 -9.48 -6.79 7.96
C GLY A 310 -9.00 -5.38 7.69
N TYR A 311 -9.43 -4.48 8.56
CA TYR A 311 -9.09 -3.06 8.49
C TYR A 311 -8.87 -2.50 9.90
N TYR A 312 -8.38 -1.27 10.01
CA TYR A 312 -8.18 -0.59 11.28
C TYR A 312 -9.13 0.59 11.45
N THR A 313 -9.55 0.82 12.69
CA THR A 313 -9.90 2.15 13.17
C THR A 313 -8.71 2.72 13.94
N ALA A 314 -8.34 3.96 13.63
CA ALA A 314 -7.36 4.73 14.38
C ALA A 314 -8.03 5.94 15.01
N THR A 315 -7.92 6.09 16.33
CA THR A 315 -8.39 7.27 17.06
C THR A 315 -7.22 8.20 17.30
N VAL A 316 -7.32 9.41 16.74
CA VAL A 316 -6.29 10.45 16.77
C VAL A 316 -6.76 11.57 17.69
N ASP A 317 -5.95 11.90 18.69
CA ASP A 317 -6.11 13.10 19.52
C ASP A 317 -5.48 14.30 18.80
N PRO A 318 -6.26 15.26 18.26
CA PRO A 318 -5.69 16.37 17.50
C PRO A 318 -4.81 17.29 18.36
N SER A 319 -4.87 17.23 19.69
CA SER A 319 -3.97 17.99 20.56
C SER A 319 -2.56 17.39 20.59
N GLY A 320 -2.40 16.11 20.23
CA GLY A 320 -1.12 15.40 20.22
C GLY A 320 -0.67 14.88 21.60
N ARG A 321 -1.50 15.02 22.63
CA ARG A 321 -1.19 14.59 24.01
C ARG A 321 -1.18 13.08 24.13
N GLU A 322 -2.17 12.43 23.53
CA GLU A 322 -2.27 10.98 23.49
C GLU A 322 -1.70 10.39 22.19
N PRO A 323 -1.04 9.21 22.25
CA PRO A 323 -0.70 8.46 21.05
C PRO A 323 -1.97 7.94 20.35
N VAL A 324 -1.84 7.62 19.07
CA VAL A 324 -2.92 7.04 18.28
C VAL A 324 -3.32 5.68 18.86
N GLN A 325 -4.62 5.53 19.11
CA GLN A 325 -5.20 4.26 19.54
C GLN A 325 -5.68 3.47 18.33
N TRP A 326 -5.42 2.16 18.33
CA TRP A 326 -5.69 1.30 17.18
C TRP A 326 -6.65 0.19 17.56
N LEU A 327 -7.72 0.04 16.79
CA LEU A 327 -8.66 -1.09 16.88
C LEU A 327 -8.64 -1.84 15.55
N PHE A 328 -8.37 -3.15 15.59
CA PHE A 328 -8.42 -4.01 14.41
C PHE A 328 -9.80 -4.64 14.27
N HIS A 329 -10.35 -4.59 13.07
CA HIS A 329 -11.64 -5.19 12.71
C HIS A 329 -11.39 -6.35 11.76
N HIS A 330 -11.67 -7.57 12.23
CA HIS A 330 -11.46 -8.77 11.43
C HIS A 330 -12.60 -8.98 10.43
N LEU A 331 -12.25 -9.30 9.19
CA LEU A 331 -13.21 -9.69 8.14
C LEU A 331 -13.03 -11.17 7.79
N SER A 332 -14.13 -11.92 7.86
CA SER A 332 -14.18 -13.32 7.42
C SER A 332 -14.45 -13.39 5.93
N ARG A 333 -13.73 -14.30 5.24
CA ARG A 333 -13.97 -14.60 3.82
C ARG A 333 -15.29 -15.34 3.59
N SER A 334 -15.76 -16.11 4.58
CA SER A 334 -17.07 -16.75 4.50
C SER A 334 -18.18 -15.69 4.58
N PRO A 335 -19.14 -15.69 3.65
CA PRO A 335 -20.35 -14.88 3.81
C PRO A 335 -21.04 -15.32 5.11
N SER A 336 -21.38 -14.34 5.96
CA SER A 336 -22.09 -14.53 7.23
C SER A 336 -23.55 -14.89 7.01
#